data_AF-A0A843A012-F1
#
_entry.id   AF-A0A843A012-F1
#
_cell.length_a   1.000
_cell.length_b   1.000
_cell.length_c   1.000
_cell.angle_alpha   90.00
_cell.angle_beta   90.00
_cell.angle_gamma   90.00
#
_symmetry.space_group_name_H-M   'P 1'
#
loop_
_entity.id
_entity.type
_entity.pdbx_description
1 polymer ?
#
loop_
_entity_poly.entity_id
_entity_poly.type
_entity_poly.pdbx_seq_one_letter_code
_entity_poly.pdbx_strand_id
1 'polypeptide(L)'
;MSSQKFPRKRYETPMHPWKESRIKSERELIKKYGLKNHKEVWKAKTYLGKHREQARELLAKIGTASPQAKKESDQLLVHLTRMGILSMGASLDDVLALETEVVLSRRLQTLVYLKGFSSTPYQARQLISHGHVAISGRKVTIPGYMVEKDKEGHIQYTIRSPLNEISHPARPKSDVYRTEQSIPLKETVGEKPVPAVPPKQEPAPALVALVAPVAQPTAVVAVPQQPAEPPQVPAVEKPAEEKPVKHEEKPKEHTKKEKKAEEA
;
A
#
# COMPACT_ATOMS: atom_id res chain seq x y z
N MET A 1 44.89 -14.13 -16.12
CA MET A 1 43.77 -13.92 -17.06
C MET A 1 42.65 -13.18 -16.34
N SER A 2 42.35 -11.94 -16.70
CA SER A 2 41.24 -11.17 -16.13
C SER A 2 39.92 -11.67 -16.70
N SER A 3 39.11 -12.37 -15.89
CA SER A 3 37.76 -12.80 -16.29
C SER A 3 36.83 -11.59 -16.40
N GLN A 4 36.18 -11.43 -17.57
CA GLN A 4 35.19 -10.38 -17.81
C GLN A 4 33.84 -10.73 -17.17
N LYS A 5 33.15 -9.74 -16.60
CA LYS A 5 31.87 -9.94 -15.89
C LYS A 5 30.68 -9.92 -16.87
N PHE A 6 30.04 -11.07 -17.07
CA PHE A 6 28.85 -11.22 -17.91
C PHE A 6 27.54 -10.76 -17.23
N PRO A 7 26.49 -10.40 -18.01
CA PRO A 7 25.19 -10.04 -17.48
C PRO A 7 24.52 -11.22 -16.76
N ARG A 8 24.01 -10.96 -15.55
CA ARG A 8 23.32 -11.96 -14.72
C ARG A 8 21.80 -11.81 -14.80
N LYS A 9 21.10 -12.90 -14.48
CA LYS A 9 19.63 -12.90 -14.37
C LYS A 9 19.17 -11.95 -13.27
N ARG A 10 18.00 -11.34 -13.48
CA ARG A 10 17.36 -10.41 -12.52
C ARG A 10 16.33 -11.08 -11.61
N TYR A 11 16.12 -12.38 -11.78
CA TYR A 11 15.17 -13.18 -11.03
C TYR A 11 15.80 -14.53 -10.72
N GLU A 12 15.31 -15.14 -9.65
CA GLU A 12 15.63 -16.50 -9.24
C GLU A 12 14.44 -17.41 -9.54
N THR A 13 14.74 -18.63 -9.97
CA THR A 13 13.72 -19.65 -10.20
C THR A 13 13.43 -20.40 -8.91
N PRO A 14 12.20 -20.89 -8.71
CA PRO A 14 11.87 -21.73 -7.56
C PRO A 14 12.73 -23.00 -7.56
N MET A 15 13.13 -23.47 -6.38
CA MET A 15 13.94 -24.69 -6.25
C MET A 15 13.19 -25.94 -6.74
N HIS A 16 11.88 -26.02 -6.49
CA HIS A 16 11.06 -27.15 -6.91
C HIS A 16 9.94 -26.69 -7.86
N PRO A 17 9.83 -27.28 -9.07
CA PRO A 17 8.83 -26.91 -10.06
C PRO A 17 7.37 -27.14 -9.62
N TRP A 18 7.00 -28.33 -9.13
CA TRP A 18 5.60 -28.74 -8.94
C TRP A 18 5.11 -28.68 -7.49
N LYS A 19 5.32 -27.55 -6.82
CA LYS A 19 4.69 -27.28 -5.53
C LYS A 19 3.33 -26.62 -5.73
N GLU A 20 2.26 -27.31 -5.35
CA GLU A 20 0.88 -26.86 -5.56
C GLU A 20 0.58 -25.51 -4.87
N SER A 21 0.89 -25.39 -3.57
CA SER A 21 0.68 -24.16 -2.79
C SER A 21 1.38 -22.93 -3.41
N ARG A 22 2.60 -23.12 -3.91
CA ARG A 22 3.36 -22.09 -4.64
C ARG A 22 2.70 -21.71 -5.96
N ILE A 23 2.28 -22.69 -6.75
CA ILE A 23 1.67 -22.42 -8.06
C ILE A 23 0.32 -21.72 -7.89
N LYS A 24 -0.49 -22.13 -6.90
CA LYS A 24 -1.77 -21.48 -6.57
C LYS A 24 -1.56 -20.01 -6.17
N SER A 25 -0.73 -19.74 -5.16
CA SER A 25 -0.42 -18.36 -4.73
C SER A 25 0.16 -17.49 -5.85
N GLU A 26 1.05 -18.02 -6.68
CA GLU A 26 1.57 -17.25 -7.82
C GLU A 26 0.50 -16.98 -8.89
N ARG A 27 -0.42 -17.92 -9.14
CA ARG A 27 -1.55 -17.73 -10.07
C ARG A 27 -2.55 -16.70 -9.55
N GLU A 28 -2.80 -16.68 -8.25
CA GLU A 28 -3.64 -15.67 -7.60
C GLU A 28 -3.06 -14.26 -7.81
N LEU A 29 -1.75 -14.08 -7.59
CA LEU A 29 -1.07 -12.82 -7.88
C LEU A 29 -1.13 -12.44 -9.36
N ILE A 30 -0.95 -13.41 -10.26
CA ILE A 30 -1.07 -13.18 -11.71
C ILE A 30 -2.46 -12.68 -12.07
N LYS A 31 -3.51 -13.30 -11.52
CA LYS A 31 -4.90 -12.92 -11.76
C LYS A 31 -5.22 -11.54 -11.19
N LYS A 32 -4.81 -11.27 -9.94
CA LYS A 32 -5.05 -10.00 -9.23
C LYS A 32 -4.41 -8.80 -9.93
N TYR A 33 -3.16 -8.93 -10.37
CA TYR A 33 -2.40 -7.83 -10.98
C TYR A 33 -2.35 -7.86 -12.51
N GLY A 34 -3.01 -8.83 -13.17
CA GLY A 34 -3.01 -8.97 -14.63
C GLY A 34 -1.62 -9.21 -15.23
N LEU A 35 -0.81 -10.05 -14.59
CA LEU A 35 0.56 -10.34 -15.04
C LEU A 35 0.56 -11.35 -16.21
N LYS A 36 1.61 -11.35 -17.04
CA LYS A 36 1.68 -12.27 -18.19
C LYS A 36 2.18 -13.67 -17.81
N ASN A 37 3.13 -13.76 -16.87
CA ASN A 37 3.78 -15.01 -16.53
C ASN A 37 4.29 -15.04 -15.09
N HIS A 38 4.62 -16.24 -14.59
CA HIS A 38 5.23 -16.44 -13.29
C HIS A 38 6.58 -15.72 -13.14
N LYS A 39 7.33 -15.52 -14.24
CA LYS A 39 8.64 -14.82 -14.21
C LYS A 39 8.52 -13.40 -13.68
N GLU A 40 7.40 -12.70 -13.93
CA GLU A 40 7.17 -11.37 -13.37
C GLU A 40 6.97 -11.39 -11.85
N VAL A 41 6.28 -12.40 -11.34
CA VAL A 41 6.15 -12.64 -9.88
C VAL A 41 7.52 -12.95 -9.29
N TRP A 42 8.32 -13.79 -9.95
CA TRP A 42 9.68 -14.13 -9.49
C TRP A 42 10.61 -12.92 -9.48
N LYS A 43 10.53 -12.04 -10.49
CA LYS A 43 11.26 -10.76 -10.48
C LYS A 43 10.89 -9.90 -9.26
N ALA A 44 9.61 -9.80 -8.93
CA ALA A 44 9.16 -9.06 -7.75
C ALA A 44 9.64 -9.70 -6.44
N LYS A 45 9.54 -11.04 -6.32
CA LYS A 45 10.09 -11.81 -5.19
C LYS A 45 11.59 -11.60 -5.02
N THR A 46 12.36 -11.72 -6.09
CA THR A 46 13.82 -11.51 -6.05
C THR A 46 14.19 -10.05 -5.74
N TYR A 47 13.43 -9.08 -6.25
CA TYR A 47 13.64 -7.66 -5.92
C TYR A 47 13.46 -7.41 -4.41
N LEU A 48 12.38 -7.93 -3.84
CA LEU A 48 12.10 -7.85 -2.41
C LEU A 48 13.14 -8.62 -1.57
N GLY A 49 13.51 -9.83 -2.01
CA GLY A 49 14.51 -10.67 -1.34
C GLY A 49 15.85 -9.97 -1.19
N LYS A 50 16.31 -9.23 -2.21
CA LYS A 50 17.55 -8.45 -2.15
C LYS A 50 17.52 -7.34 -1.10
N HIS A 51 16.42 -6.59 -1.05
CA HIS A 51 16.25 -5.54 -0.04
C HIS A 51 16.19 -6.12 1.37
N ARG A 52 15.52 -7.27 1.56
CA ARG A 52 15.51 -7.99 2.84
C ARG A 52 16.86 -8.56 3.23
N GLU A 53 17.65 -9.03 2.27
CA GLU A 53 19.02 -9.49 2.50
C GLU A 53 19.91 -8.33 2.96
N GLN A 54 19.85 -7.20 2.26
CA GLN A 54 20.54 -5.97 2.64
C GLN A 54 20.11 -5.48 4.03
N ALA A 55 18.82 -5.47 4.33
CA ALA A 55 18.31 -5.07 5.65
C ALA A 55 18.84 -5.99 6.77
N ARG A 56 18.83 -7.31 6.58
CA ARG A 56 19.39 -8.27 7.57
C ARG A 56 20.88 -8.07 7.80
N GLU A 57 21.64 -7.84 6.73
CA GLU A 57 23.08 -7.58 6.83
C GLU A 57 23.36 -6.29 7.60
N LEU A 58 22.58 -5.23 7.34
CA LEU A 58 22.71 -3.96 8.04
C LEU A 58 22.31 -4.05 9.51
N LEU A 59 21.22 -4.77 9.83
CA LEU A 59 20.80 -5.04 11.21
C LEU A 59 21.90 -5.76 12.02
N ALA A 60 22.55 -6.75 11.42
CA ALA A 60 23.68 -7.43 12.07
C ALA A 60 24.88 -6.50 12.33
N LYS A 61 25.11 -5.51 11.46
CA LYS A 61 26.21 -4.54 11.58
C LYS A 61 25.90 -3.35 12.49
N ILE A 62 24.64 -3.09 12.84
CA ILE A 62 24.28 -1.98 13.73
C ILE A 62 24.90 -2.14 15.12
N GLY A 63 25.01 -3.38 15.62
CA GLY A 63 25.64 -3.67 16.91
C GLY A 63 27.14 -3.36 16.99
N THR A 64 27.85 -3.32 15.86
CA THR A 64 29.30 -3.01 15.81
C THR A 64 29.58 -1.51 15.69
N ALA A 65 28.55 -0.66 15.78
CA ALA A 65 28.61 0.80 15.78
C ALA A 65 29.39 1.44 14.61
N SER A 66 29.52 0.74 13.48
CA SER A 66 30.22 1.29 12.31
C SER A 66 29.44 2.48 11.71
N PRO A 67 30.10 3.63 11.44
CA PRO A 67 29.43 4.79 10.81
C PRO A 67 28.89 4.48 9.41
N GLN A 68 29.51 3.52 8.73
CA GLN A 68 29.12 3.12 7.38
C GLN A 68 27.77 2.40 7.36
N ALA A 69 27.50 1.51 8.31
CA ALA A 69 26.23 0.78 8.38
C ALA A 69 25.04 1.74 8.57
N LYS A 70 25.20 2.80 9.36
CA LYS A 70 24.18 3.85 9.54
C LYS A 70 23.90 4.59 8.23
N LYS A 71 24.94 4.96 7.49
CA LYS A 71 24.78 5.62 6.18
C LYS A 71 24.07 4.71 5.18
N GLU A 72 24.44 3.43 5.13
CA GLU A 72 23.82 2.46 4.22
C GLU A 72 22.36 2.16 4.60
N SER A 73 22.03 2.11 5.90
CA SER A 73 20.64 1.97 6.35
C SER A 73 19.80 3.17 5.94
N ASP A 74 20.31 4.38 6.15
CA ASP A 74 19.60 5.61 5.78
C ASP A 74 19.38 5.67 4.26
N GLN A 75 20.38 5.30 3.46
CA GLN A 75 20.27 5.24 2.00
C GLN A 75 19.24 4.21 1.54
N LEU A 76 19.20 3.02 2.17
CA LEU A 76 18.22 1.99 1.85
C LEU A 76 16.79 2.48 2.15
N LEU A 77 16.58 3.09 3.31
CA LEU A 77 15.27 3.63 3.71
C LEU A 77 14.84 4.79 2.80
N VAL A 78 15.73 5.73 2.49
CA VAL A 78 15.47 6.82 1.54
C VAL A 78 15.12 6.28 0.15
N HIS A 79 15.82 5.24 -0.32
CA HIS A 79 15.50 4.63 -1.61
C HIS A 79 14.08 4.04 -1.62
N LEU A 80 13.74 3.23 -0.62
CA LEU A 80 12.46 2.53 -0.55
C LEU A 80 11.27 3.47 -0.33
N THR A 81 11.46 4.53 0.46
CA THR A 81 10.46 5.60 0.64
C THR A 81 10.25 6.40 -0.64
N ARG A 82 11.31 6.75 -1.37
CA ARG A 82 11.22 7.41 -2.69
C ARG A 82 10.48 6.56 -3.73
N MET A 83 10.69 5.25 -3.71
CA MET A 83 9.96 4.31 -4.56
C MET A 83 8.49 4.12 -4.13
N GLY A 84 8.11 4.61 -2.94
CA GLY A 84 6.76 4.45 -2.38
C GLY A 84 6.47 3.04 -1.88
N ILE A 85 7.50 2.26 -1.54
CA ILE A 85 7.35 0.90 -0.97
C ILE A 85 7.16 0.97 0.54
N LEU A 86 7.80 1.93 1.22
CA LEU A 86 7.67 2.19 2.66
C LEU A 86 7.02 3.56 2.91
N SER A 87 6.44 3.70 4.11
CA SER A 87 5.98 4.97 4.65
C SER A 87 7.16 5.83 5.14
N MET A 88 6.92 7.13 5.29
CA MET A 88 7.91 8.05 5.87
C MET A 88 8.15 7.68 7.34
N GLY A 89 9.41 7.57 7.75
CA GLY A 89 9.78 7.21 9.13
C GLY A 89 9.83 5.70 9.42
N ALA A 90 9.72 4.84 8.40
CA ALA A 90 9.85 3.40 8.58
C ALA A 90 11.28 2.97 8.97
N SER A 91 11.36 1.85 9.67
CA SER A 91 12.58 1.22 10.19
C SER A 91 13.07 0.09 9.28
N LEU A 92 14.26 -0.47 9.58
CA LEU A 92 14.79 -1.64 8.87
C LEU A 92 13.95 -2.91 9.09
N ASP A 93 13.34 -3.04 10.26
CA ASP A 93 12.50 -4.20 10.59
C ASP A 93 11.23 -4.23 9.72
N ASP A 94 10.68 -3.06 9.38
CA ASP A 94 9.52 -2.94 8.50
C ASP A 94 9.82 -3.46 7.09
N VAL A 95 11.07 -3.34 6.61
CA VAL A 95 11.52 -3.92 5.33
C VAL A 95 11.37 -5.45 5.34
N LEU A 96 11.61 -6.08 6.48
CA LEU A 96 11.47 -7.52 6.65
C LEU A 96 10.02 -7.96 6.61
N ALA A 97 9.07 -7.12 7.03
CA ALA A 97 7.64 -7.41 7.00
C ALA A 97 6.99 -7.28 5.59
N LEU A 98 7.67 -6.62 4.62
CA LEU A 98 7.08 -6.31 3.32
C LEU A 98 6.61 -7.52 2.51
N GLU A 99 5.42 -7.44 1.94
CA GLU A 99 4.91 -8.47 1.04
C GLU A 99 5.21 -8.20 -0.43
N THR A 100 5.17 -9.26 -1.25
CA THR A 100 5.37 -9.16 -2.70
C THR A 100 4.32 -8.28 -3.39
N GLU A 101 3.13 -8.17 -2.77
CA GLU A 101 2.04 -7.35 -3.27
C GLU A 101 2.40 -5.86 -3.33
N VAL A 102 3.14 -5.36 -2.33
CA VAL A 102 3.58 -3.96 -2.26
C VAL A 102 4.48 -3.63 -3.46
N VAL A 103 5.32 -4.56 -3.89
CA VAL A 103 6.18 -4.36 -5.08
C VAL A 103 5.37 -4.40 -6.37
N LEU A 104 4.33 -5.25 -6.44
CA LEU A 104 3.47 -5.35 -7.63
C LEU A 104 2.50 -4.17 -7.75
N SER A 105 2.07 -3.56 -6.64
CA SER A 105 1.17 -2.40 -6.63
C SER A 105 1.83 -1.13 -7.17
N ARG A 106 3.15 -0.98 -6.98
CA ARG A 106 3.95 0.17 -7.47
C ARG A 106 4.29 0.15 -8.97
N ARG A 107 3.93 -0.92 -9.67
CA ARG A 107 4.15 -1.02 -11.13
C ARG A 107 3.24 -0.07 -11.88
N LEU A 108 3.75 0.50 -12.98
CA LEU A 108 2.99 1.42 -13.84
C LEU A 108 1.64 0.83 -14.27
N GLN A 109 1.61 -0.45 -14.65
CA GLN A 109 0.37 -1.15 -15.01
C GLN A 109 -0.70 -1.06 -13.91
N THR A 110 -0.32 -1.37 -12.67
CA THR A 110 -1.25 -1.35 -11.53
C THR A 110 -1.68 0.07 -11.21
N LEU A 111 -0.76 1.03 -11.24
CA LEU A 111 -1.06 2.43 -10.98
C LEU A 111 -1.99 3.04 -12.03
N VAL A 112 -1.82 2.71 -13.31
CA VAL A 112 -2.73 3.14 -14.39
C VAL A 112 -4.14 2.61 -14.18
N TYR A 113 -4.27 1.35 -13.75
CA TYR A 113 -5.55 0.76 -13.38
C TYR A 113 -6.18 1.42 -12.16
N LEU A 114 -5.43 1.57 -11.06
CA LEU A 114 -5.91 2.18 -9.82
C LEU A 114 -6.30 3.66 -10.00
N LYS A 115 -5.64 4.37 -10.91
CA LYS A 115 -6.00 5.76 -11.24
C LYS A 115 -7.24 5.91 -12.09
N GLY A 116 -7.73 4.82 -12.70
CA GLY A 116 -8.95 4.81 -13.50
C GLY A 116 -8.75 5.05 -15.00
N PHE A 117 -7.50 5.14 -15.49
CA PHE A 117 -7.19 5.29 -16.92
C PHE A 117 -7.55 4.06 -17.77
N SER A 118 -7.81 2.93 -17.12
CA SER A 118 -8.25 1.68 -17.73
C SER A 118 -9.26 0.96 -16.84
N SER A 119 -10.23 0.28 -17.43
CA SER A 119 -11.23 -0.51 -16.68
C SER A 119 -10.69 -1.85 -16.17
N THR A 120 -9.62 -2.38 -16.77
CA THR A 120 -9.02 -3.67 -16.38
C THR A 120 -7.50 -3.58 -16.35
N PRO A 121 -6.80 -4.39 -15.53
CA PRO A 121 -5.33 -4.41 -15.50
C PRO A 121 -4.73 -4.88 -16.83
N TYR A 122 -5.46 -5.71 -17.60
CA TYR A 122 -5.05 -6.14 -18.93
C TYR A 122 -5.12 -4.99 -19.95
N GLN A 123 -6.18 -4.19 -19.89
CA GLN A 123 -6.29 -2.98 -20.72
C GLN A 123 -5.20 -1.97 -20.37
N ALA A 124 -4.89 -1.74 -19.09
CA ALA A 124 -3.75 -0.91 -18.68
C ALA A 124 -2.45 -1.32 -19.37
N ARG A 125 -2.16 -2.63 -19.40
CA ARG A 125 -0.97 -3.16 -20.10
C ARG A 125 -1.00 -2.82 -21.59
N GLN A 126 -2.14 -2.99 -22.25
CA GLN A 126 -2.31 -2.68 -23.68
C GLN A 126 -2.03 -1.21 -23.97
N LEU A 127 -2.62 -0.31 -23.17
CA LEU A 127 -2.41 1.13 -23.29
C LEU A 127 -0.94 1.52 -23.16
N ILE A 128 -0.25 0.94 -22.18
CA ILE A 128 1.17 1.17 -21.96
C ILE A 128 1.99 0.64 -23.15
N SER A 129 1.78 -0.60 -23.59
CA SER A 129 2.54 -1.18 -24.70
C SER A 129 2.34 -0.45 -26.02
N HIS A 130 1.13 0.06 -26.27
CA HIS A 130 0.82 0.87 -27.45
C HIS A 130 1.32 2.32 -27.34
N GLY A 131 1.74 2.76 -26.15
CA GLY A 131 2.34 4.07 -25.96
C GLY A 131 1.32 5.19 -25.77
N HIS A 132 0.15 4.88 -25.21
CA HIS A 132 -0.87 5.87 -24.86
C HIS A 132 -0.64 6.53 -23.50
N VAL A 133 0.32 6.05 -22.70
CA VAL A 133 0.61 6.55 -21.34
C VAL A 133 1.93 7.31 -21.31
N ALA A 134 1.92 8.47 -20.66
CA ALA A 134 3.09 9.29 -20.37
C ALA A 134 3.27 9.50 -18.86
N ILE A 135 4.51 9.69 -18.44
CA ILE A 135 4.88 10.12 -17.09
C ILE A 135 5.70 11.40 -17.25
N SER A 136 5.26 12.50 -16.66
CA SER A 136 5.94 13.81 -16.77
C SER A 136 6.26 14.19 -18.23
N GLY A 137 5.29 13.97 -19.13
CA GLY A 137 5.43 14.24 -20.57
C GLY A 137 6.24 13.22 -21.38
N ARG A 138 6.91 12.24 -20.74
CA ARG A 138 7.66 11.19 -21.44
C ARG A 138 6.81 9.94 -21.64
N LYS A 139 6.72 9.45 -22.87
CA LYS A 139 6.03 8.20 -23.22
C LYS A 139 6.75 7.00 -22.59
N VAL A 140 6.03 6.17 -21.85
CA VAL A 140 6.57 4.94 -21.24
C VAL A 140 5.84 3.73 -21.80
N THR A 141 6.59 2.79 -22.38
CA THR A 141 6.04 1.59 -23.03
C THR A 141 6.20 0.30 -22.22
N ILE A 142 6.84 0.37 -21.05
CA ILE A 142 7.16 -0.79 -20.22
C ILE A 142 6.16 -0.89 -19.04
N PRO A 143 5.26 -1.89 -19.01
CA PRO A 143 4.27 -2.04 -17.93
C PRO A 143 4.89 -2.36 -16.56
N GLY A 144 6.09 -2.96 -16.56
CA GLY A 144 6.87 -3.26 -15.36
C GLY A 144 7.74 -2.11 -14.85
N TYR A 145 7.56 -0.90 -15.37
CA TYR A 145 8.24 0.29 -14.84
C TYR A 145 7.78 0.56 -13.41
N MET A 146 8.73 0.77 -12.49
CA MET A 146 8.44 1.09 -11.09
C MET A 146 8.35 2.60 -10.95
N VAL A 147 7.19 3.12 -10.57
CA VAL A 147 6.94 4.57 -10.52
C VAL A 147 7.30 5.11 -9.15
N GLU A 148 8.18 6.10 -9.13
CA GLU A 148 8.51 6.86 -7.92
C GLU A 148 7.28 7.59 -7.39
N LYS A 149 7.22 7.80 -6.07
CA LYS A 149 6.07 8.43 -5.41
C LYS A 149 5.76 9.81 -6.00
N ASP A 150 6.79 10.60 -6.26
CA ASP A 150 6.63 11.98 -6.77
C ASP A 150 6.09 12.01 -8.21
N LYS A 151 6.48 11.03 -9.03
CA LYS A 151 6.06 10.92 -10.44
C LYS A 151 4.66 10.37 -10.60
N GLU A 152 4.10 9.78 -9.56
CA GLU A 152 2.77 9.18 -9.59
C GLU A 152 1.72 10.21 -10.03
N GLY A 153 1.73 11.42 -9.47
CA GLY A 153 0.80 12.50 -9.82
C GLY A 153 0.83 12.92 -11.30
N HIS A 154 1.94 12.67 -12.00
CA HIS A 154 2.18 13.09 -13.37
C HIS A 154 1.91 12.01 -14.42
N ILE A 155 1.18 10.95 -14.06
CA ILE A 155 0.70 9.94 -15.02
C ILE A 155 -0.47 10.54 -15.80
N GLN A 156 -0.34 10.61 -17.12
CA GLN A 156 -1.33 11.19 -18.03
C GLN A 156 -1.35 10.40 -19.35
N TYR A 157 -2.34 10.67 -20.20
CA TYR A 157 -2.30 10.21 -21.59
C TYR A 157 -1.20 10.93 -22.38
N THR A 158 -0.68 10.28 -23.41
CA THR A 158 0.25 10.95 -24.34
C THR A 158 -0.49 12.00 -25.18
N ILE A 159 0.20 13.10 -25.49
CA ILE A 159 -0.37 14.24 -26.22
C ILE A 159 -0.95 13.83 -27.59
N ARG A 160 -0.29 12.89 -28.28
CA ARG A 160 -0.71 12.40 -29.60
C ARG A 160 -1.74 11.26 -29.55
N SER A 161 -2.15 10.83 -28.36
CA SER A 161 -3.09 9.72 -28.23
C SER A 161 -4.52 10.20 -28.47
N PRO A 162 -5.35 9.47 -29.23
CA PRO A 162 -6.78 9.74 -29.34
C PRO A 162 -7.50 9.74 -27.97
N LEU A 163 -6.97 9.00 -27.00
CA LEU A 163 -7.53 8.91 -25.64
C LEU A 163 -7.35 10.18 -24.81
N ASN A 164 -6.59 11.15 -25.30
CA ASN A 164 -6.48 12.45 -24.64
C ASN A 164 -7.81 13.21 -24.68
N GLU A 165 -8.66 12.94 -25.67
CA GLU A 165 -10.00 13.50 -25.79
C GLU A 165 -10.94 12.88 -24.73
N ILE A 166 -11.71 13.73 -24.03
CA ILE A 166 -12.63 13.31 -22.97
C ILE A 166 -13.81 12.50 -23.53
N SER A 167 -14.27 12.83 -24.74
CA SER A 167 -15.40 12.21 -25.42
C SER A 167 -15.08 10.87 -26.11
N HIS A 168 -13.83 10.41 -26.09
CA HIS A 168 -13.43 9.23 -26.86
C HIS A 168 -14.11 7.95 -26.30
N PRO A 169 -14.78 7.13 -27.14
CA PRO A 169 -15.59 5.99 -26.66
C PRO A 169 -14.77 4.91 -25.95
N ALA A 170 -13.50 4.73 -26.33
CA ALA A 170 -12.61 3.76 -25.68
C ALA A 170 -12.02 4.26 -24.33
N ARG A 171 -12.26 5.52 -23.94
CA ARG A 171 -11.85 6.04 -22.64
C ARG A 171 -12.79 5.50 -21.56
N PRO A 172 -12.27 4.94 -20.46
CA PRO A 172 -13.13 4.37 -19.44
C PRO A 172 -13.91 5.48 -18.71
N LYS A 173 -15.20 5.24 -18.47
CA LYS A 173 -16.08 6.19 -17.77
C LYS A 173 -15.58 6.52 -16.36
N SER A 174 -14.84 5.61 -15.72
CA SER A 174 -14.21 5.82 -14.41
C SER A 174 -13.29 7.04 -14.36
N ASP A 175 -12.60 7.34 -15.46
CA ASP A 175 -11.68 8.48 -15.55
C ASP A 175 -12.43 9.82 -15.61
N VAL A 176 -13.64 9.81 -16.18
CA VAL A 176 -14.51 11.00 -16.30
C VAL A 176 -14.97 11.47 -14.93
N TYR A 177 -15.48 10.56 -14.09
CA TYR A 177 -15.95 10.90 -12.74
C TYR A 177 -14.83 11.47 -11.83
N ARG A 178 -13.57 11.05 -12.05
CA ARG A 178 -12.43 11.61 -11.32
C ARG A 178 -12.11 13.03 -11.75
N THR A 179 -12.22 13.30 -13.05
CA THR A 179 -12.00 14.65 -13.61
C THR A 179 -13.05 15.61 -13.05
N GLU A 180 -14.31 15.19 -13.02
CA GLU A 180 -15.42 15.97 -12.44
C GLU A 180 -15.22 16.23 -10.95
N GLN A 181 -14.83 15.22 -10.15
CA GLN A 181 -14.55 15.41 -8.73
C GLN A 181 -13.32 16.28 -8.43
N SER A 182 -12.38 16.40 -9.37
CA SER A 182 -11.22 17.29 -9.25
C SER A 182 -11.50 18.74 -9.65
N ILE A 183 -12.69 19.00 -10.20
CA ILE A 183 -13.23 20.35 -10.41
C ILE A 183 -14.32 20.60 -9.34
N PRO A 184 -14.01 20.79 -8.05
CA PRO A 184 -14.63 21.86 -7.33
C PRO A 184 -13.76 23.07 -7.66
N LEU A 185 -13.97 23.65 -8.86
CA LEU A 185 -13.88 25.09 -8.88
C LEU A 185 -14.80 25.51 -7.74
N LYS A 186 -14.22 26.14 -6.71
CA LYS A 186 -14.91 27.16 -5.97
C LYS A 186 -15.33 28.17 -7.04
N GLU A 187 -16.38 27.85 -7.78
CA GLU A 187 -17.23 28.85 -8.36
C GLU A 187 -17.71 29.60 -7.13
N THR A 188 -17.06 30.72 -6.88
CA THR A 188 -17.71 31.87 -6.29
C THR A 188 -18.88 32.20 -7.22
N VAL A 189 -19.92 31.36 -7.17
CA VAL A 189 -21.23 31.66 -7.73
C VAL A 189 -21.70 32.84 -6.91
N GLY A 190 -21.74 33.98 -7.59
CA GLY A 190 -22.41 35.23 -7.23
C GLY A 190 -22.80 35.35 -5.77
N GLU A 191 -22.08 36.23 -5.08
CA GLU A 191 -22.65 37.11 -4.08
C GLU A 191 -24.05 37.54 -4.54
N LYS A 192 -25.08 36.86 -4.01
CA LYS A 192 -26.44 37.37 -4.09
C LYS A 192 -26.42 38.65 -3.25
N PRO A 193 -26.89 39.79 -3.78
CA PRO A 193 -26.98 41.00 -2.98
C PRO A 193 -27.92 40.71 -1.81
N VAL A 194 -27.38 40.82 -0.61
CA VAL A 194 -28.14 40.83 0.64
C VAL A 194 -29.13 41.99 0.51
N PRO A 195 -30.46 41.78 0.54
CA PRO A 195 -31.39 42.88 0.69
C PRO A 195 -31.14 43.52 2.06
N ALA A 196 -30.87 44.82 2.02
CA ALA A 196 -30.63 45.67 3.18
C ALA A 196 -31.74 45.47 4.23
N VAL A 197 -31.37 44.86 5.36
CA VAL A 197 -32.16 44.96 6.58
C VAL A 197 -31.83 46.33 7.19
N PRO A 198 -32.81 47.24 7.36
CA PRO A 198 -32.57 48.54 7.96
C PRO A 198 -32.18 48.39 9.44
N PRO A 199 -31.30 49.26 9.97
CA PRO A 199 -30.81 49.18 11.33
C PRO A 199 -31.94 49.50 12.32
N LYS A 200 -32.31 48.53 13.15
CA LYS A 200 -33.20 48.77 14.30
C LYS A 200 -32.34 49.32 15.44
N GLN A 201 -32.50 50.61 15.70
CA GLN A 201 -31.91 51.36 16.80
C GLN A 201 -32.26 50.72 18.15
N GLU A 202 -31.26 50.49 18.99
CA GLU A 202 -31.44 50.36 20.43
C GLU A 202 -31.66 51.75 21.04
N PRO A 203 -32.67 51.95 21.91
CA PRO A 203 -32.65 53.04 22.86
C PRO A 203 -32.09 52.56 24.22
N ALA A 204 -30.96 53.15 24.62
CA ALA A 204 -30.65 53.42 26.03
C ALA A 204 -31.66 54.48 26.57
N PRO A 205 -31.79 54.79 27.89
CA PRO A 205 -30.80 54.58 28.95
C PRO A 205 -31.36 54.27 30.37
N ALA A 206 -30.50 53.81 31.28
CA ALA A 206 -30.65 54.10 32.71
C ALA A 206 -29.27 54.12 33.41
N LEU A 207 -28.99 55.29 33.99
CA LEU A 207 -27.85 55.66 34.83
C LEU A 207 -27.83 54.85 36.14
N VAL A 208 -26.64 54.53 36.69
CA VAL A 208 -26.13 54.80 38.07
C VAL A 208 -24.69 54.20 38.12
N ALA A 209 -23.62 54.97 37.94
CA ALA A 209 -22.83 55.73 38.93
C ALA A 209 -21.67 54.97 39.61
N LEU A 210 -20.50 55.65 39.51
CA LEU A 210 -19.43 55.85 40.49
C LEU A 210 -18.34 54.77 40.79
N VAL A 211 -17.10 55.25 40.58
CA VAL A 211 -15.87 55.13 41.43
C VAL A 211 -14.85 54.03 41.11
N ALA A 212 -13.64 54.51 40.79
CA ALA A 212 -12.35 53.81 40.71
C ALA A 212 -11.64 53.80 42.10
N PRO A 213 -10.35 53.41 42.26
CA PRO A 213 -9.56 52.28 41.75
C PRO A 213 -8.92 51.49 42.94
N VAL A 214 -7.90 50.64 42.67
CA VAL A 214 -6.77 50.22 43.59
C VAL A 214 -6.68 48.73 43.98
N ALA A 215 -5.43 48.24 43.95
CA ALA A 215 -4.77 47.12 44.66
C ALA A 215 -4.73 45.69 44.07
N GLN A 216 -3.49 45.23 43.83
CA GLN A 216 -3.04 43.83 43.79
C GLN A 216 -2.86 43.28 45.25
N PRO A 217 -2.19 42.13 45.49
CA PRO A 217 -2.63 40.74 45.35
C PRO A 217 -2.59 39.96 46.70
N THR A 218 -3.25 38.80 46.80
CA THR A 218 -3.18 37.69 47.82
C THR A 218 -4.59 37.05 47.91
N ALA A 219 -4.88 35.80 48.24
CA ALA A 219 -4.18 34.56 48.55
C ALA A 219 -5.26 33.43 48.54
N VAL A 220 -4.88 32.24 48.10
CA VAL A 220 -5.27 30.89 48.60
C VAL A 220 -6.76 30.56 48.81
N VAL A 221 -7.31 29.62 48.01
CA VAL A 221 -8.13 28.43 48.42
C VAL A 221 -8.18 27.50 47.19
N ALA A 222 -7.35 26.46 47.06
CA ALA A 222 -7.51 25.11 47.64
C ALA A 222 -8.87 24.44 47.32
N VAL A 223 -8.96 23.75 46.18
CA VAL A 223 -9.98 22.72 45.92
C VAL A 223 -9.27 21.39 45.64
N PRO A 224 -9.72 20.27 46.22
CA PRO A 224 -8.91 19.08 46.43
C PRO A 224 -8.97 18.10 45.25
N GLN A 225 -7.83 17.47 44.97
CA GLN A 225 -7.76 16.15 44.37
C GLN A 225 -8.00 15.11 45.46
N GLN A 226 -8.86 14.11 45.23
CA GLN A 226 -8.58 12.75 45.67
C GLN A 226 -9.25 11.67 44.78
N PRO A 227 -8.67 10.45 44.76
CA PRO A 227 -8.78 9.46 43.70
C PRO A 227 -9.44 8.13 44.14
N ALA A 228 -9.85 7.28 43.19
CA ALA A 228 -10.07 5.83 43.34
C ALA A 228 -10.58 5.28 41.99
N GLU A 229 -10.36 4.05 41.50
CA GLU A 229 -9.45 2.92 41.70
C GLU A 229 -9.71 1.98 40.49
N PRO A 230 -8.82 1.02 40.16
CA PRO A 230 -8.79 0.34 38.87
C PRO A 230 -9.77 -0.84 38.74
N PRO A 231 -10.31 -1.16 37.54
CA PRO A 231 -11.07 -2.38 37.36
C PRO A 231 -10.16 -3.61 37.32
N GLN A 232 -10.49 -4.55 38.21
CA GLN A 232 -9.84 -5.83 38.45
C GLN A 232 -10.07 -6.82 37.30
N VAL A 233 -9.06 -7.63 37.06
CA VAL A 233 -9.08 -8.81 36.19
C VAL A 233 -9.86 -9.94 36.87
N PRO A 234 -10.84 -10.59 36.23
CA PRO A 234 -11.35 -11.87 36.72
C PRO A 234 -10.57 -13.04 36.10
N ALA A 235 -10.02 -13.90 36.96
CA ALA A 235 -9.38 -15.15 36.61
C ALA A 235 -10.37 -16.32 36.69
N VAL A 236 -10.41 -17.11 35.61
CA VAL A 236 -10.58 -18.58 35.51
C VAL A 236 -11.81 -19.25 36.15
N GLU A 237 -12.67 -19.79 35.29
CA GLU A 237 -13.34 -21.09 35.51
C GLU A 237 -13.26 -21.94 34.23
N LYS A 238 -12.72 -23.16 34.35
CA LYS A 238 -12.77 -24.22 33.33
C LYS A 238 -14.12 -24.92 33.40
N PRO A 239 -14.67 -25.39 32.28
CA PRO A 239 -14.91 -26.83 32.20
C PRO A 239 -14.71 -27.47 30.81
N ALA A 240 -14.54 -28.80 30.85
CA ALA A 240 -14.77 -29.79 29.81
C ALA A 240 -13.72 -29.96 28.69
N GLU A 241 -12.78 -30.83 29.04
CA GLU A 241 -12.02 -31.76 28.21
C GLU A 241 -12.83 -32.37 27.05
N GLU A 242 -12.61 -31.89 25.83
CA GLU A 242 -13.10 -32.49 24.60
C GLU A 242 -12.11 -33.58 24.14
N LYS A 243 -12.56 -34.83 24.20
CA LYS A 243 -11.79 -36.03 23.84
C LYS A 243 -11.34 -35.96 22.37
N PRO A 244 -10.14 -36.46 22.04
CA PRO A 244 -9.70 -36.56 20.65
C PRO A 244 -10.59 -37.52 19.88
N VAL A 245 -11.15 -37.03 18.78
CA VAL A 245 -11.80 -37.84 17.75
C VAL A 245 -10.76 -38.85 17.25
N LYS A 246 -11.02 -40.14 17.52
CA LYS A 246 -10.37 -41.24 16.83
C LYS A 246 -10.61 -41.05 15.33
N HIS A 247 -9.58 -40.70 14.57
CA HIS A 247 -9.57 -41.07 13.17
C HIS A 247 -9.52 -42.59 13.12
N GLU A 248 -10.64 -43.19 12.72
CA GLU A 248 -10.72 -44.58 12.32
C GLU A 248 -9.60 -44.86 11.30
N GLU A 249 -8.69 -45.70 11.74
CA GLU A 249 -7.74 -46.41 10.92
C GLU A 249 -8.55 -47.23 9.91
N LYS A 250 -8.64 -46.76 8.66
CA LYS A 250 -9.16 -47.58 7.57
C LYS A 250 -8.34 -48.88 7.53
N PRO A 251 -8.97 -50.06 7.62
CA PRO A 251 -8.23 -51.31 7.52
C PRO A 251 -7.59 -51.42 6.13
N LYS A 252 -6.32 -51.82 6.14
CA LYS A 252 -5.56 -52.21 4.94
C LYS A 252 -6.27 -53.38 4.26
N GLU A 253 -6.90 -53.11 3.13
CA GLU A 253 -7.39 -54.14 2.22
C GLU A 253 -6.19 -54.71 1.43
N HIS A 254 -5.43 -55.59 2.07
CA HIS A 254 -4.59 -56.57 1.38
C HIS A 254 -5.36 -57.88 1.37
N THR A 255 -5.95 -58.25 0.23
CA THR A 255 -6.20 -59.65 -0.21
C THR A 255 -7.08 -59.69 -1.47
N LYS A 256 -6.45 -59.68 -2.66
CA LYS A 256 -6.81 -60.51 -3.83
C LYS A 256 -5.98 -60.09 -5.06
N LYS A 257 -4.72 -60.52 -5.09
CA LYS A 257 -3.98 -60.73 -6.35
C LYS A 257 -2.93 -61.83 -6.19
N GLU A 258 -3.29 -62.87 -5.44
CA GLU A 258 -2.69 -64.21 -5.55
C GLU A 258 -3.84 -65.20 -5.57
N LYS A 259 -4.38 -65.40 -6.77
CA LYS A 259 -5.18 -66.53 -7.25
C LYS A 259 -5.54 -66.25 -8.71
N LYS A 260 -4.51 -66.24 -9.55
CA LYS A 260 -4.60 -66.46 -11.00
C LYS A 260 -3.25 -66.98 -11.48
N ALA A 261 -2.87 -68.12 -10.91
CA ALA A 261 -1.76 -68.97 -11.34
C ALA A 261 -2.05 -70.40 -10.88
N GLU A 262 -3.29 -70.85 -11.08
CA GLU A 262 -3.66 -72.26 -11.17
C GLU A 262 -5.08 -72.27 -11.76
N GLU A 263 -5.27 -73.09 -12.80
CA GLU A 263 -6.49 -73.31 -13.58
C GLU A 263 -6.84 -72.29 -14.70
N ALA A 264 -6.72 -72.80 -15.93
CA ALA A 264 -7.07 -72.28 -17.26
C ALA A 264 -6.06 -71.34 -17.97
#